data_AF-A0A2U2CJP0-F1
#
_entry.id   AF-A0A2U2CJP0-F1
#
_cell.length_a   1.000
_cell.length_b   1.000
_cell.length_c   1.000
_cell.angle_alpha   90.00
_cell.angle_beta   90.00
_cell.angle_gamma   90.00
#
_symmetry.space_group_name_H-M   'P 1'
#
loop_
_entity.id
_entity.type
_entity.pdbx_description
1 polymer ?
#
loop_
_entity_poly.entity_id
_entity_poly.type
_entity_poly.pdbx_seq_one_letter_code
_entity_poly.pdbx_strand_id
1 'polypeptide(L)'
;MPEEVKLDWGRVRAALDADRADWSFWIDWYEDVLAERVRNWDLLEAIVQIPDEDWTKGPVHLNWIVAGLVEDHSRNADEIPVNAVRRGLKDNRASLEAQLCALYLMIDEEIERIRGMNPADEFETVQRERQLDFFRRLLAAVAGLRDALPQKGEPTLEEAQKVVGLLKTYLDLFRGWPRENANELVDSTCRVAIVGVCAGLGGLLGAPVIGASIGATMFGGKKIVDAFAQVFKANNP
;
A
#
# COMPACT_ATOMS: atom_id res chain seq x y z
N MET A 1 -5.65 28.40 6.00
CA MET A 1 -7.08 28.68 5.71
C MET A 1 -7.68 29.46 6.88
N PRO A 2 -8.54 30.47 6.67
CA PRO A 2 -9.16 31.22 7.77
C PRO A 2 -9.99 30.29 8.68
N GLU A 3 -9.94 30.50 10.01
CA GLU A 3 -10.66 29.70 11.03
C GLU A 3 -12.18 29.65 10.81
N GLU A 4 -12.74 30.67 10.17
CA GLU A 4 -14.17 30.78 9.83
C GLU A 4 -14.66 29.71 8.85
N VAL A 5 -13.78 29.12 8.02
CA VAL A 5 -14.12 28.04 7.06
C VAL A 5 -14.02 26.65 7.72
N LYS A 6 -13.31 26.52 8.85
CA LYS A 6 -13.29 25.29 9.66
C LYS A 6 -14.57 25.13 10.48
N LEU A 7 -15.27 26.23 10.73
CA LEU A 7 -16.52 26.27 11.48
C LEU A 7 -17.66 25.70 10.62
N ASP A 8 -18.06 24.49 11.00
CA ASP A 8 -19.27 23.75 10.60
C ASP A 8 -19.12 22.65 9.52
N TRP A 9 -17.91 22.13 9.29
CA TRP A 9 -17.72 20.92 8.47
C TRP A 9 -18.57 19.73 8.97
N GLY A 10 -18.72 19.57 10.29
CA GLY A 10 -19.53 18.50 10.87
C GLY A 10 -21.00 18.53 10.43
N ARG A 11 -21.59 19.72 10.26
CA ARG A 11 -22.96 19.87 9.76
C ARG A 11 -23.07 19.66 8.25
N VAL A 12 -22.08 20.14 7.49
CA VAL A 12 -22.02 19.91 6.04
C VAL A 12 -21.89 18.42 5.75
N ARG A 13 -20.98 17.73 6.43
CA ARG A 13 -20.84 16.27 6.35
C ARG A 13 -22.14 15.55 6.66
N ALA A 14 -22.79 15.88 7.78
CA ALA A 14 -24.06 15.25 8.15
C ALA A 14 -25.17 15.46 7.10
N ALA A 15 -25.18 16.60 6.41
CA ALA A 15 -26.12 16.85 5.31
C ALA A 15 -25.77 16.03 4.05
N LEU A 16 -24.48 15.89 3.73
CA LEU A 16 -24.01 15.07 2.60
C LEU A 16 -24.22 13.57 2.84
N ASP A 17 -23.98 13.08 4.06
CA ASP A 17 -24.23 11.68 4.45
C ASP A 17 -25.74 11.32 4.40
N ALA A 18 -26.62 12.31 4.57
CA ALA A 18 -28.08 12.14 4.51
C ALA A 18 -28.64 12.33 3.08
N ASP A 19 -27.82 12.74 2.12
CA ASP A 19 -28.21 12.91 0.72
C ASP A 19 -28.36 11.54 0.02
N ARG A 20 -29.05 11.52 -1.12
CA ARG A 20 -29.24 10.30 -1.92
C ARG A 20 -28.06 10.00 -2.85
N ALA A 21 -27.24 11.00 -3.16
CA ALA A 21 -26.03 10.81 -3.94
C ALA A 21 -24.88 10.33 -3.04
N ASP A 22 -23.98 9.53 -3.60
CA ASP A 22 -22.78 9.09 -2.89
C ASP A 22 -21.73 10.21 -2.87
N TRP A 23 -21.60 10.89 -1.74
CA TRP A 23 -20.63 11.99 -1.55
C TRP A 23 -19.29 11.52 -0.98
N SER A 24 -19.07 10.21 -0.84
CA SER A 24 -17.90 9.65 -0.12
C SER A 24 -16.58 10.18 -0.66
N PHE A 25 -16.43 10.28 -1.99
CA PHE A 25 -15.22 10.83 -2.61
C PHE A 25 -14.93 12.29 -2.19
N TRP A 26 -15.95 13.15 -2.26
CA TRP A 26 -15.79 14.59 -1.98
C TRP A 26 -15.58 14.85 -0.49
N ILE A 27 -16.21 14.05 0.37
CA ILE A 27 -15.99 14.04 1.81
C ILE A 27 -14.54 13.66 2.11
N ASP A 28 -14.06 12.54 1.56
CA ASP A 28 -12.69 12.06 1.75
C ASP A 28 -11.66 13.08 1.21
N TRP A 29 -11.90 13.64 0.03
CA TRP A 29 -11.06 14.67 -0.57
C TRP A 29 -10.98 15.93 0.30
N TYR A 30 -12.10 16.40 0.85
CA TYR A 30 -12.12 17.58 1.70
C TYR A 30 -11.45 17.32 3.07
N GLU A 31 -11.64 16.13 3.64
CA GLU A 31 -10.92 15.70 4.84
C GLU A 31 -9.40 15.63 4.61
N ASP A 32 -8.97 15.19 3.43
CA ASP A 32 -7.56 15.21 3.02
C ASP A 32 -7.03 16.64 2.89
N VAL A 33 -7.83 17.56 2.36
CA VAL A 33 -7.48 18.99 2.28
C VAL A 33 -7.31 19.59 3.67
N LEU A 34 -8.24 19.30 4.59
CA LEU A 34 -8.18 19.77 5.99
C LEU A 34 -6.98 19.18 6.75
N ALA A 35 -6.62 17.93 6.46
CA ALA A 35 -5.50 17.22 7.07
C ALA A 35 -4.16 17.43 6.33
N GLU A 36 -4.13 18.33 5.34
CA GLU A 36 -2.97 18.62 4.49
C GLU A 36 -2.34 17.36 3.85
N ARG A 37 -3.14 16.34 3.54
CA ARG A 37 -2.72 15.06 2.93
C ARG A 37 -2.36 15.21 1.45
N VAL A 38 -1.46 14.32 0.99
CA VAL A 38 -0.98 14.30 -0.39
C VAL A 38 -2.14 13.86 -1.28
N ARG A 39 -2.49 14.68 -2.26
CA ARG A 39 -3.59 14.43 -3.19
C ARG A 39 -3.07 13.72 -4.45
N ASN A 40 -3.88 12.84 -5.02
CA ASN A 40 -3.63 12.30 -6.36
C ASN A 40 -3.97 13.40 -7.38
N TRP A 41 -2.95 14.17 -7.78
CA TRP A 41 -3.12 15.32 -8.67
C TRP A 41 -3.62 14.93 -10.06
N ASP A 42 -3.18 13.78 -10.57
CA ASP A 42 -3.60 13.26 -11.88
C ASP A 42 -5.11 12.92 -11.87
N LEU A 43 -5.60 12.32 -10.78
CA LEU A 43 -7.03 12.08 -10.59
C LEU A 43 -7.83 13.40 -10.54
N LEU A 44 -7.33 14.41 -9.84
CA LEU A 44 -8.02 15.71 -9.76
C LEU A 44 -8.03 16.45 -11.10
N GLU A 45 -6.93 16.36 -11.86
CA GLU A 45 -6.87 16.88 -13.22
C GLU A 45 -7.89 16.18 -14.13
N ALA A 46 -7.99 14.85 -14.07
CA ALA A 46 -8.98 14.10 -14.82
C ALA A 46 -10.43 14.47 -14.45
N ILE A 47 -10.71 14.72 -13.16
CA ILE A 47 -12.03 15.18 -12.70
C ILE A 47 -12.34 16.58 -13.23
N VAL A 48 -11.38 17.50 -13.24
CA VAL A 48 -11.56 18.85 -13.80
C VAL A 48 -11.80 18.81 -15.31
N GLN A 49 -11.28 17.80 -16.02
CA GLN A 49 -11.48 17.61 -17.45
C GLN A 49 -12.83 16.97 -17.82
N ILE A 50 -13.67 16.60 -16.85
CA ILE A 50 -15.03 16.11 -17.12
C ILE A 50 -15.81 17.18 -17.91
N PRO A 51 -16.46 16.83 -19.04
CA PRO A 51 -17.21 17.80 -19.85
C PRO A 51 -18.26 18.57 -19.04
N ASP A 52 -18.39 19.88 -19.30
CA ASP A 52 -19.37 20.76 -18.62
C ASP A 52 -20.81 20.23 -18.66
N GLU A 53 -21.17 19.56 -19.75
CA GLU A 53 -22.48 18.92 -19.91
C GLU A 53 -22.76 17.82 -18.87
N ASP A 54 -21.74 17.15 -18.35
CA ASP A 54 -21.89 16.16 -17.28
C ASP A 54 -22.02 16.80 -15.89
N TRP A 55 -21.36 17.94 -15.65
CA TRP A 55 -21.52 18.73 -14.42
C TRP A 55 -22.97 19.21 -14.21
N THR A 56 -23.69 19.46 -15.30
CA THR A 56 -25.09 19.95 -15.24
C THR A 56 -26.12 18.85 -14.97
N LYS A 57 -25.76 17.56 -15.07
CA LYS A 57 -26.68 16.41 -14.88
C LYS A 57 -26.93 16.05 -13.41
N GLY A 58 -26.28 16.78 -12.49
CA GLY A 58 -26.48 16.63 -11.05
C GLY A 58 -25.56 15.61 -10.38
N PRO A 59 -25.59 15.56 -9.04
CA PRO A 59 -24.55 14.91 -8.23
C PRO A 59 -24.53 13.38 -8.37
N VAL A 60 -25.68 12.73 -8.58
CA VAL A 60 -25.72 11.26 -8.75
C VAL A 60 -24.95 10.83 -10.01
N HIS A 61 -25.12 11.54 -11.12
CA HIS A 61 -24.44 11.26 -12.38
C HIS A 61 -22.95 11.57 -12.29
N LEU A 62 -22.61 12.75 -11.76
CA LEU A 62 -21.23 13.18 -11.60
C LEU A 62 -20.44 12.25 -10.66
N ASN A 63 -21.02 11.88 -9.52
CA ASN A 63 -20.33 11.02 -8.55
C ASN A 63 -20.10 9.61 -9.11
N TRP A 64 -20.97 9.11 -10.00
CA TRP A 64 -20.72 7.86 -10.73
C TRP A 64 -19.54 7.95 -11.69
N ILE A 65 -19.41 9.05 -12.45
CA ILE A 65 -18.24 9.28 -13.34
C ILE A 65 -16.96 9.36 -12.52
N VAL A 66 -16.99 10.13 -11.42
CA VAL A 66 -15.85 10.28 -10.52
C VAL A 66 -15.45 8.94 -9.90
N ALA A 67 -16.42 8.09 -9.51
CA ALA A 67 -16.13 6.75 -9.02
C ALA A 67 -15.41 5.89 -10.08
N GLY A 68 -15.80 5.98 -11.35
CA GLY A 68 -15.09 5.32 -12.45
C GLY A 68 -13.66 5.84 -12.62
N LEU A 69 -13.46 7.15 -12.56
CA LEU A 69 -12.11 7.74 -12.60
C LEU A 69 -11.26 7.31 -11.41
N VAL A 70 -11.84 7.23 -10.20
CA VAL A 70 -11.16 6.72 -9.00
C VAL A 70 -10.76 5.27 -9.21
N GLU A 71 -11.62 4.42 -9.78
CA GLU A 71 -11.31 3.02 -10.07
C GLU A 71 -10.19 2.88 -11.10
N ASP A 72 -10.26 3.63 -12.20
CA ASP A 72 -9.23 3.64 -13.25
C ASP A 72 -7.89 4.13 -12.71
N HIS A 73 -7.89 5.20 -11.91
CA HIS A 73 -6.67 5.71 -11.30
C HIS A 73 -6.16 4.83 -10.16
N SER A 74 -7.03 4.08 -9.48
CA SER A 74 -6.59 3.05 -8.53
C SER A 74 -5.96 1.86 -9.25
N ARG A 75 -6.50 1.46 -10.40
CA ARG A 75 -5.90 0.44 -11.28
C ARG A 75 -4.57 0.90 -11.89
N ASN A 76 -4.43 2.18 -12.20
CA ASN A 76 -3.18 2.76 -12.71
C ASN A 76 -2.19 3.09 -11.57
N ALA A 77 -2.66 3.33 -10.35
CA ALA A 77 -1.81 3.48 -9.16
C ALA A 77 -1.03 2.19 -8.81
N ASP A 78 -1.49 1.04 -9.30
CA ASP A 78 -0.75 -0.23 -9.25
C ASP A 78 0.48 -0.26 -10.18
N GLU A 79 0.61 0.71 -11.10
CA GLU A 79 1.80 0.82 -11.93
C GLU A 79 2.95 1.42 -11.12
N ILE A 80 3.84 0.55 -10.65
CA ILE A 80 5.05 0.96 -9.93
C ILE A 80 5.93 1.80 -10.87
N PRO A 81 6.13 3.11 -10.59
CA PRO A 81 6.82 3.99 -11.52
C PRO A 81 8.33 3.69 -11.55
N VAL A 82 8.81 3.13 -12.66
CA VAL A 82 10.21 2.72 -12.87
C VAL A 82 11.20 3.83 -12.51
N ASN A 83 10.90 5.08 -12.89
CA ASN A 83 11.77 6.22 -12.59
C ASN A 83 11.83 6.58 -11.10
N ALA A 84 10.75 6.36 -10.36
CA ALA A 84 10.76 6.55 -8.90
C ALA A 84 11.57 5.45 -8.23
N VAL A 85 11.39 4.20 -8.66
CA VAL A 85 12.19 3.06 -8.19
C VAL A 85 13.66 3.27 -8.47
N ARG A 86 14.03 3.75 -9.67
CA ARG A 86 15.42 4.07 -10.00
C ARG A 86 16.02 5.13 -9.07
N ARG A 87 15.25 6.18 -8.72
CA ARG A 87 15.67 7.19 -7.73
C ARG A 87 15.79 6.57 -6.33
N GLY A 88 14.80 5.83 -5.87
CA GLY A 88 14.85 5.16 -4.57
C GLY A 88 16.03 4.18 -4.43
N LEU A 89 16.35 3.43 -5.48
CA LEU A 89 17.53 2.57 -5.54
C LEU A 89 18.84 3.36 -5.40
N LYS A 90 18.91 4.56 -5.98
CA LYS A 90 20.07 5.45 -5.87
C LYS A 90 20.17 6.05 -4.47
N ASP A 91 19.07 6.60 -3.97
CA ASP A 91 19.04 7.45 -2.79
C ASP A 91 19.05 6.64 -1.48
N ASN A 92 18.47 5.43 -1.49
CA ASN A 92 18.25 4.62 -0.29
C ASN A 92 18.99 3.28 -0.30
N ARG A 93 19.99 3.09 -1.18
CA ARG A 93 20.65 1.79 -1.42
C ARG A 93 21.08 1.04 -0.16
N ALA A 94 21.80 1.71 0.74
CA ALA A 94 22.31 1.08 1.97
C ALA A 94 21.17 0.69 2.92
N SER A 95 20.14 1.53 3.02
CA SER A 95 18.95 1.23 3.82
C SER A 95 18.14 0.08 3.21
N LEU A 96 18.03 0.00 1.88
CA LEU A 96 17.38 -1.10 1.17
C LEU A 96 18.11 -2.43 1.40
N GLU A 97 19.45 -2.43 1.29
CA GLU A 97 20.26 -3.60 1.58
C GLU A 97 20.08 -4.08 3.02
N ALA A 98 20.15 -3.16 3.99
CA ALA A 98 19.94 -3.48 5.39
C ALA A 98 18.51 -4.01 5.67
N GLN A 99 17.48 -3.38 5.11
CA GLN A 99 16.09 -3.81 5.30
C GLN A 99 15.79 -5.15 4.65
N LEU A 100 16.29 -5.41 3.44
CA LEU A 100 16.11 -6.71 2.78
C LEU A 100 16.86 -7.82 3.50
N CYS A 101 18.05 -7.55 4.06
CA CYS A 101 18.76 -8.49 4.93
C CYS A 101 17.99 -8.77 6.22
N ALA A 102 17.45 -7.75 6.88
CA ALA A 102 16.63 -7.93 8.08
C ALA A 102 15.37 -8.73 7.79
N LEU A 103 14.64 -8.41 6.70
CA LEU A 103 13.47 -9.16 6.27
C LEU A 103 13.79 -10.62 5.98
N TYR A 104 14.90 -10.88 5.29
CA TYR A 104 15.33 -12.25 5.00
C TYR A 104 15.47 -13.05 6.30
N LEU A 105 16.18 -12.51 7.29
CA LEU A 105 16.39 -13.18 8.58
C LEU A 105 15.08 -13.39 9.33
N MET A 106 14.22 -12.37 9.43
CA MET A 106 12.95 -12.48 10.13
C MET A 106 12.01 -13.53 9.49
N ILE A 107 11.98 -13.59 8.16
CA ILE A 107 11.17 -14.57 7.44
C ILE A 107 11.74 -15.98 7.61
N ASP A 108 13.06 -16.13 7.57
CA ASP A 108 13.74 -17.42 7.76
C ASP A 108 13.49 -17.98 9.18
N GLU A 109 13.62 -17.14 10.20
CA GLU A 109 13.28 -17.49 11.59
C GLU A 109 11.80 -17.89 11.75
N GLU A 110 10.90 -17.19 11.07
CA GLU A 110 9.47 -17.52 11.10
C GLU A 110 9.18 -18.86 10.41
N ILE A 111 9.88 -19.18 9.32
CA ILE A 111 9.79 -20.51 8.67
C ILE A 111 10.24 -21.60 9.64
N GLU A 112 11.37 -21.42 10.32
CA GLU A 112 11.87 -22.39 11.30
C GLU A 112 10.92 -22.54 12.49
N ARG A 113 10.34 -21.43 12.97
CA ARG A 113 9.32 -21.46 14.02
C ARG A 113 8.10 -22.28 13.61
N ILE A 114 7.56 -22.06 12.42
CA ILE A 114 6.39 -22.79 11.91
C ILE A 114 6.73 -24.27 11.69
N ARG A 115 7.94 -24.58 11.20
CA ARG A 115 8.44 -25.97 11.08
C ARG A 115 8.47 -26.69 12.43
N GLY A 116 8.81 -25.98 13.50
CA GLY A 116 8.81 -26.52 14.87
C GLY A 116 7.42 -26.72 15.48
N MET A 117 6.35 -26.24 14.85
CA MET A 117 4.99 -26.43 15.35
C MET A 117 4.52 -27.87 15.15
N ASN A 118 3.93 -28.44 16.20
CA ASN A 118 3.33 -29.77 16.18
C ASN A 118 1.81 -29.66 16.03
N PRO A 119 1.24 -29.82 14.83
CA PRO A 119 -0.19 -29.72 14.61
C PRO A 119 -0.94 -30.84 15.34
N ALA A 120 -2.05 -30.51 15.97
CA ALA A 120 -2.89 -31.46 16.70
C ALA A 120 -3.75 -32.32 15.77
N ASP A 121 -4.09 -31.80 14.58
CA ASP A 121 -4.95 -32.47 13.61
C ASP A 121 -4.59 -32.17 12.14
N GLU A 122 -5.36 -32.75 11.22
CA GLU A 122 -5.17 -32.60 9.77
C GLU A 122 -5.43 -31.17 9.30
N PHE A 123 -6.37 -30.46 9.93
CA PHE A 123 -6.69 -29.08 9.57
C PHE A 123 -5.53 -28.14 9.93
N GLU A 124 -5.00 -28.25 11.14
CA GLU A 124 -3.80 -27.51 11.57
C GLU A 124 -2.58 -27.87 10.72
N THR A 125 -2.47 -29.13 10.28
CA THR A 125 -1.40 -29.56 9.36
C THR A 125 -1.51 -28.83 8.03
N VAL A 126 -2.71 -28.77 7.43
CA VAL A 126 -2.95 -28.05 6.17
C VAL A 126 -2.68 -26.55 6.33
N GLN A 127 -3.09 -25.94 7.45
CA GLN A 127 -2.81 -24.53 7.73
C GLN A 127 -1.30 -24.25 7.85
N ARG A 128 -0.58 -25.09 8.61
CA ARG A 128 0.88 -25.00 8.75
C ARG A 128 1.58 -25.06 7.39
N GLU A 129 1.22 -26.02 6.54
CA GLU A 129 1.81 -26.14 5.20
C GLU A 129 1.53 -24.92 4.31
N ARG A 130 0.30 -24.37 4.38
CA ARG A 130 -0.03 -23.13 3.66
C ARG A 130 0.80 -21.94 4.12
N GLN A 131 1.01 -21.79 5.43
CA GLN A 131 1.86 -20.73 5.98
C GLN A 131 3.32 -20.91 5.54
N LEU A 132 3.85 -22.13 5.60
CA LEU A 132 5.21 -22.44 5.13
C LEU A 132 5.39 -22.13 3.63
N ASP A 133 4.42 -22.47 2.78
CA ASP A 133 4.48 -22.13 1.36
C ASP A 133 4.59 -20.62 1.14
N PHE A 134 3.71 -19.84 1.79
CA PHE A 134 3.78 -18.39 1.67
C PHE A 134 5.11 -17.82 2.14
N PHE A 135 5.58 -18.15 3.34
CA PHE A 135 6.80 -17.55 3.87
C PHE A 135 8.03 -17.96 3.04
N ARG A 136 8.06 -19.18 2.48
CA ARG A 136 9.11 -19.58 1.53
C ARG A 136 9.08 -18.75 0.25
N ARG A 137 7.89 -18.51 -0.30
CA ARG A 137 7.72 -17.66 -1.49
C ARG A 137 8.10 -16.20 -1.20
N LEU A 138 7.75 -15.70 -0.02
CA LEU A 138 8.13 -14.36 0.45
C LEU A 138 9.65 -14.25 0.63
N LEU A 139 10.28 -15.25 1.25
CA LEU A 139 11.74 -15.31 1.41
C LEU A 139 12.45 -15.28 0.06
N ALA A 140 11.96 -16.07 -0.91
CA ALA A 140 12.49 -16.10 -2.27
C ALA A 140 12.33 -14.74 -2.99
N ALA A 141 11.18 -14.07 -2.82
CA ALA A 141 10.96 -12.74 -3.37
C ALA A 141 11.91 -11.69 -2.77
N VAL A 142 12.09 -11.70 -1.45
CA VAL A 142 13.03 -10.81 -0.73
C VAL A 142 14.48 -11.08 -1.16
N ALA A 143 14.88 -12.35 -1.29
CA ALA A 143 16.19 -12.73 -1.80
C ALA A 143 16.41 -12.23 -3.24
N GLY A 144 15.42 -12.42 -4.11
CA GLY A 144 15.47 -11.91 -5.48
C GLY A 144 15.59 -10.39 -5.57
N LEU A 145 14.88 -9.65 -4.71
CA LEU A 145 15.01 -8.19 -4.61
C LEU A 145 16.41 -7.78 -4.16
N ARG A 146 16.97 -8.47 -3.16
CA ARG A 146 18.33 -8.20 -2.66
C ARG A 146 19.37 -8.43 -3.76
N ASP A 147 19.26 -9.54 -4.47
CA ASP A 147 20.21 -9.91 -5.53
C ASP A 147 20.07 -9.01 -6.78
N ALA A 148 18.94 -8.33 -6.93
CA ALA A 148 18.70 -7.34 -7.98
C ALA A 148 19.14 -5.92 -7.59
N LEU A 149 19.60 -5.68 -6.36
CA LEU A 149 20.12 -4.37 -5.97
C LEU A 149 21.41 -4.03 -6.75
N PRO A 150 21.53 -2.79 -7.25
CA PRO A 150 22.71 -2.37 -8.00
C PRO A 150 23.96 -2.32 -7.11
N GLN A 151 25.01 -3.05 -7.51
CA GLN A 151 26.23 -3.22 -6.73
C GLN A 151 27.08 -1.94 -6.66
N LYS A 152 27.15 -1.16 -7.74
CA LYS A 152 27.87 0.14 -7.84
C LYS A 152 27.30 1.00 -8.97
N GLY A 153 27.46 2.31 -8.84
CA GLY A 153 27.09 3.27 -9.88
C GLY A 153 25.63 3.72 -9.80
N GLU A 154 25.24 4.56 -10.75
CA GLU A 154 23.86 5.02 -10.88
C GLU A 154 23.01 3.89 -11.47
N PRO A 155 21.87 3.51 -10.83
CA PRO A 155 21.04 2.42 -11.33
C PRO A 155 20.53 2.70 -12.74
N THR A 156 20.67 1.73 -13.63
CA THR A 156 20.14 1.80 -15.00
C THR A 156 18.62 1.66 -15.02
N LEU A 157 18.00 2.04 -16.14
CA LEU A 157 16.55 1.83 -16.32
C LEU A 157 16.19 0.34 -16.36
N GLU A 158 17.07 -0.49 -16.91
CA GLU A 158 16.88 -1.94 -16.99
C GLU A 158 16.94 -2.59 -15.59
N GLU A 159 17.89 -2.21 -14.75
CA GLU A 159 17.96 -2.66 -13.36
C GLU A 159 16.71 -2.23 -12.57
N ALA A 160 16.25 -0.99 -12.76
CA ALA A 160 15.03 -0.50 -12.13
C ALA A 160 13.78 -1.29 -12.61
N GLN A 161 13.69 -1.61 -13.90
CA GLN A 161 12.60 -2.43 -14.45
C GLN A 161 12.59 -3.85 -13.88
N LYS A 162 13.78 -4.45 -13.74
CA LYS A 162 13.93 -5.76 -13.10
C LYS A 162 13.42 -5.73 -11.65
N VAL A 163 13.79 -4.70 -10.88
CA VAL A 163 13.31 -4.51 -9.50
C VAL A 163 11.78 -4.32 -9.49
N VAL A 164 11.21 -3.52 -10.40
CA VAL A 164 9.75 -3.37 -10.54
C VAL A 164 9.06 -4.71 -10.78
N GLY A 165 9.59 -5.55 -11.67
CA GLY A 165 9.03 -6.88 -11.91
C GLY A 165 9.02 -7.76 -10.67
N LEU A 166 10.11 -7.72 -9.88
CA LEU A 166 10.19 -8.45 -8.61
C LEU A 166 9.25 -7.88 -7.54
N LEU A 167 9.05 -6.56 -7.50
CA LEU A 167 8.09 -5.92 -6.59
C LEU A 167 6.65 -6.29 -6.92
N LYS A 168 6.30 -6.48 -8.20
CA LYS A 168 4.98 -6.97 -8.60
C LYS A 168 4.74 -8.39 -8.07
N THR A 169 5.69 -9.30 -8.28
CA THR A 169 5.64 -10.66 -7.73
C THR A 169 5.50 -10.63 -6.21
N TYR A 170 6.26 -9.77 -5.55
CA TYR A 170 6.21 -9.57 -4.11
C TYR A 170 4.83 -9.08 -3.63
N LEU A 171 4.22 -8.10 -4.31
CA LEU A 171 2.87 -7.62 -4.00
C LEU A 171 1.79 -8.67 -4.24
N ASP A 172 1.91 -9.45 -5.32
CA ASP A 172 0.95 -10.49 -5.65
C ASP A 172 0.89 -11.60 -4.58
N LEU A 173 2.00 -11.86 -3.87
CA LEU A 173 2.01 -12.75 -2.71
C LEU A 173 1.07 -12.24 -1.61
N PHE A 174 1.14 -10.95 -1.27
CA PHE A 174 0.26 -10.37 -0.26
C PHE A 174 -1.19 -10.32 -0.73
N ARG A 175 -1.45 -9.99 -1.99
CA ARG A 175 -2.82 -10.00 -2.56
C ARG A 175 -3.45 -11.38 -2.55
N GLY A 176 -2.65 -12.43 -2.76
CA GLY A 176 -3.08 -13.82 -2.68
C GLY A 176 -3.23 -14.37 -1.26
N TRP A 177 -2.89 -13.58 -0.23
CA TRP A 177 -2.98 -14.01 1.16
C TRP A 177 -4.46 -14.06 1.61
N PRO A 178 -4.95 -15.21 2.12
CA PRO A 178 -6.33 -15.34 2.58
C PRO A 178 -6.68 -14.36 3.70
N ARG A 179 -7.82 -13.65 3.59
CA ARG A 179 -8.32 -12.75 4.65
C ARG A 179 -8.57 -13.47 5.99
N GLU A 180 -8.85 -14.76 5.95
CA GLU A 180 -9.10 -15.60 7.14
C GLU A 180 -7.84 -15.79 8.02
N ASN A 181 -6.63 -15.53 7.47
CA ASN A 181 -5.37 -15.60 8.22
C ASN A 181 -5.11 -14.35 9.10
N ALA A 182 -6.03 -13.37 9.14
CA ALA A 182 -5.86 -12.13 9.92
C ALA A 182 -5.68 -12.41 11.43
N ASN A 183 -6.41 -13.41 11.97
CA ASN A 183 -6.28 -13.80 13.37
C ASN A 183 -4.87 -14.34 13.68
N GLU A 184 -4.28 -15.10 12.77
CA GLU A 184 -2.92 -15.66 12.88
C GLU A 184 -1.84 -14.59 12.73
N LEU A 185 -2.17 -13.44 12.14
CA LEU A 185 -1.28 -12.30 11.98
C LEU A 185 -1.14 -11.53 13.29
N VAL A 186 -2.27 -11.27 13.95
CA VAL A 186 -2.34 -10.52 15.21
C VAL A 186 -1.80 -11.35 16.38
N ASP A 187 -1.87 -12.68 16.28
CA ASP A 187 -1.36 -13.59 17.31
C ASP A 187 0.18 -13.69 17.33
N SER A 188 0.87 -13.18 16.30
CA SER A 188 2.34 -13.17 16.23
C SER A 188 2.90 -11.77 16.02
N THR A 189 3.48 -11.20 17.08
CA THR A 189 4.24 -9.94 17.03
C THR A 189 5.33 -9.96 15.96
N CYS A 190 5.93 -11.12 15.70
CA CYS A 190 6.92 -11.31 14.63
C CYS A 190 6.30 -11.06 13.24
N ARG A 191 5.11 -11.62 12.96
CA ARG A 191 4.42 -11.45 11.67
C ARG A 191 3.98 -10.00 11.45
N VAL A 192 3.51 -9.32 12.48
CA VAL A 192 3.20 -7.88 12.41
C VAL A 192 4.45 -7.08 12.06
N ALA A 193 5.60 -7.40 12.67
CA ALA A 193 6.87 -6.74 12.36
C ALA A 193 7.32 -7.03 10.92
N ILE A 194 7.25 -8.28 10.44
CA ILE A 194 7.56 -8.63 9.05
C ILE A 194 6.70 -7.80 8.10
N VAL A 195 5.39 -7.74 8.32
CA VAL A 195 4.46 -6.97 7.47
C VAL A 195 4.75 -5.47 7.51
N GLY A 196 5.10 -4.92 8.67
CA GLY A 196 5.46 -3.51 8.80
C GLY A 196 6.74 -3.16 8.03
N VAL A 197 7.78 -3.99 8.14
CA VAL A 197 9.03 -3.79 7.38
C VAL A 197 8.80 -4.00 5.88
N CYS A 198 7.95 -4.97 5.52
CA CYS A 198 7.50 -5.19 4.14
C CYS A 198 6.81 -3.95 3.55
N ALA A 199 5.92 -3.31 4.30
CA ALA A 199 5.25 -2.09 3.86
C ALA A 199 6.22 -0.91 3.72
N GLY A 200 7.24 -0.83 4.58
CA GLY A 200 8.27 0.22 4.55
C GLY A 200 9.13 0.23 3.29
N LEU A 201 9.36 -0.94 2.66
CA LEU A 201 10.14 -1.05 1.41
C LEU A 201 9.59 -0.17 0.29
N GLY A 202 8.26 -0.05 0.21
CA GLY A 202 7.60 0.77 -0.81
C GLY A 202 8.05 2.23 -0.77
N GLY A 203 8.12 2.82 0.42
CA GLY A 203 8.55 4.21 0.55
C GLY A 203 10.03 4.43 0.25
N LEU A 204 10.92 3.49 0.63
CA LEU A 204 12.34 3.57 0.26
C LEU A 204 12.55 3.49 -1.26
N LEU A 205 11.67 2.78 -1.97
CA LEU A 205 11.72 2.66 -3.42
C LEU A 205 10.95 3.78 -4.14
N GLY A 206 10.45 4.78 -3.41
CA GLY A 206 9.65 5.87 -4.00
C GLY A 206 8.30 5.39 -4.56
N ALA A 207 7.82 4.23 -4.11
CA ALA A 207 6.58 3.59 -4.51
C ALA A 207 5.70 3.31 -3.26
N PRO A 208 5.21 4.36 -2.56
CA PRO A 208 4.46 4.22 -1.31
C PRO A 208 3.16 3.42 -1.46
N VAL A 209 2.62 3.31 -2.69
CA VAL A 209 1.47 2.46 -3.01
C VAL A 209 1.69 0.98 -2.65
N ILE A 210 2.95 0.51 -2.66
CA ILE A 210 3.32 -0.84 -2.24
C ILE A 210 3.00 -1.03 -0.75
N GLY A 211 3.42 -0.07 0.08
CA GLY A 211 3.17 -0.11 1.52
C GLY A 211 1.69 0.01 1.86
N ALA A 212 0.97 0.89 1.15
CA ALA A 212 -0.47 1.04 1.31
C ALA A 212 -1.23 -0.26 0.95
N SER A 213 -0.84 -0.92 -0.15
CA SER A 213 -1.43 -2.18 -0.61
C SER A 213 -1.25 -3.30 0.42
N ILE A 214 -0.02 -3.49 0.91
CA ILE A 214 0.28 -4.50 1.93
C ILE A 214 -0.48 -4.19 3.23
N GLY A 215 -0.46 -2.94 3.69
CA GLY A 215 -1.18 -2.54 4.88
C GLY A 215 -2.70 -2.75 4.78
N ALA A 216 -3.29 -2.41 3.64
CA ALA A 216 -4.72 -2.58 3.38
C ALA A 216 -5.13 -4.06 3.36
N THR A 217 -4.34 -4.90 2.68
CA THR A 217 -4.63 -6.35 2.57
C THR A 217 -4.47 -7.06 3.91
N MET A 218 -3.47 -6.69 4.72
CA MET A 218 -3.12 -7.42 5.93
C MET A 218 -3.89 -6.98 7.18
N PHE A 219 -4.32 -5.72 7.24
CA PHE A 219 -4.95 -5.16 8.46
C PHE A 219 -6.37 -4.62 8.27
N GLY A 220 -6.95 -4.74 7.07
CA GLY A 220 -8.37 -4.46 6.86
C GLY A 220 -8.76 -2.99 7.05
N GLY A 221 -8.34 -2.11 6.13
CA GLY A 221 -9.04 -0.85 5.84
C GLY A 221 -8.68 0.39 6.68
N LYS A 222 -8.40 1.48 5.93
CA LYS A 222 -8.25 2.92 6.25
C LYS A 222 -7.32 3.30 7.41
N LYS A 223 -7.53 2.84 8.65
CA LYS A 223 -6.79 3.34 9.83
C LYS A 223 -5.29 2.99 9.85
N ILE A 224 -4.93 1.80 9.38
CA ILE A 224 -3.50 1.39 9.29
C ILE A 224 -2.83 2.09 8.10
N VAL A 225 -3.54 2.24 6.99
CA VAL A 225 -3.07 2.99 5.80
C VAL A 225 -2.79 4.45 6.16
N ASP A 226 -3.69 5.09 6.91
CA ASP A 226 -3.54 6.46 7.40
C ASP A 226 -2.34 6.61 8.35
N ALA A 227 -2.11 5.62 9.22
CA ALA A 227 -0.95 5.61 10.12
C ALA A 227 0.38 5.47 9.36
N PHE A 228 0.46 4.58 8.36
CA PHE A 228 1.66 4.45 7.52
C PHE A 228 1.92 5.72 6.68
N ALA A 229 0.87 6.34 6.13
CA ALA A 229 0.98 7.60 5.39
C ALA A 229 1.49 8.76 6.28
N GLN A 230 1.07 8.82 7.54
CA GLN A 230 1.55 9.82 8.52
C GLN A 230 3.03 9.63 8.89
N VAL A 231 3.47 8.38 9.11
CA VAL A 231 4.88 8.08 9.43
C VAL A 231 5.82 8.43 8.27
N PHE A 232 5.39 8.21 7.02
CA PHE A 232 6.20 8.58 5.86
C PHE A 232 6.30 10.09 5.64
N LYS A 233 5.25 10.85 5.93
CA LYS A 233 5.29 12.33 5.91
C LYS A 233 6.26 12.91 6.94
N ALA A 234 6.42 12.27 8.09
CA ALA A 234 7.31 12.76 9.15
C ALA A 234 8.81 12.62 8.80
N ASN A 235 9.16 11.77 7.83
CA ASN A 235 10.55 11.42 7.49
C ASN A 235 11.07 12.02 6.17
N ASN A 236 10.27 12.81 5.45
CA ASN A 236 10.72 13.60 4.30
C ASN A 236 10.34 15.08 4.52
N PRO A 237 11.27 15.92 5.01
CA PRO A 237 11.05 17.37 5.13
C PRO A 237 10.92 18.06 3.76
#